data_AF-A0A6G8D8F4-F1
#
_entry.id   AF-A0A6G8D8F4-F1
#
_cell.length_a   1.000
_cell.length_b   1.000
_cell.length_c   1.000
_cell.angle_alpha   90.00
_cell.angle_beta   90.00
_cell.angle_gamma   90.00
#
_symmetry.space_group_name_H-M   'P 1'
#
loop_
_entity.id
_entity.type
_entity.pdbx_description
1 polymer ?
#
loop_
_entity_poly.entity_id
_entity_poly.type
_entity_poly.pdbx_seq_one_letter_code
_entity_poly.pdbx_strand_id
1 'polypeptide(L)' 'MSQYIKDKANDTLGGRLTGADIHAYIVKEFGQHYHPDSIYYLLEHMGFSWVTSRSKHPRQSQQIQDDFKKI' A
#
# COMPACT_ATOMS: atom_id res chain seq x y z
N MET A 1 4.32 -12.25 -4.76
CA MET A 1 4.48 -10.90 -4.20
C MET A 1 4.11 -9.78 -5.18
N SER A 2 4.78 -9.67 -6.35
CA SER A 2 4.59 -8.53 -7.27
C SER A 2 3.15 -8.36 -7.77
N GLN A 3 2.42 -9.45 -8.01
CA GLN A 3 1.00 -9.39 -8.41
C GLN A 3 0.12 -8.85 -7.27
N TYR A 4 0.29 -9.37 -6.05
CA TYR A 4 -0.42 -8.88 -4.86
C TYR A 4 -0.22 -7.38 -4.64
N ILE A 5 1.02 -6.89 -4.76
CA ILE A 5 1.34 -5.46 -4.63
C ILE A 5 0.61 -4.63 -5.69
N LYS A 6 0.59 -5.09 -6.96
CA LYS A 6 -0.13 -4.41 -8.05
C LYS A 6 -1.64 -4.41 -7.82
N ASP A 7 -2.22 -5.53 -7.41
CA ASP A 7 -3.67 -5.65 -7.20
C ASP A 7 -4.10 -4.76 -6.04
N LYS A 8 -3.35 -4.77 -4.92
CA LYS A 8 -3.64 -3.93 -3.76
C LYS A 8 -3.34 -2.45 -3.96
N ALA A 9 -2.35 -2.10 -4.78
CA ALA A 9 -2.09 -0.71 -5.13
C ALA A 9 -3.19 -0.12 -6.04
N ASN A 10 -3.86 -0.96 -6.84
CA ASN A 10 -4.96 -0.56 -7.71
C ASN A 10 -6.34 -0.72 -7.05
N ASP A 11 -6.43 -1.37 -5.89
CA ASP A 11 -7.68 -1.58 -5.16
C ASP A 11 -8.33 -0.23 -4.82
N THR A 12 -9.50 0.00 -5.41
CA THR A 12 -10.19 1.29 -5.30
C THR A 12 -10.94 1.44 -3.97
N LEU A 13 -11.23 0.32 -3.30
CA LEU A 13 -12.09 0.21 -2.13
C LEU A 13 -11.32 0.16 -0.80
N GLY A 14 -10.06 -0.27 -0.84
CA GLY A 14 -9.17 -0.33 0.32
C GLY A 14 -8.32 0.93 0.51
N GLY A 15 -7.95 1.22 1.76
CA GLY A 15 -6.98 2.26 2.11
C GLY A 15 -5.60 2.04 1.46
N ARG A 16 -4.71 3.01 1.60
CA ARG A 16 -3.37 2.96 1.01
C ARG A 16 -2.61 1.71 1.47
N LEU A 17 -2.04 0.94 0.53
CA LEU A 17 -1.15 -0.16 0.87
C LEU A 17 0.10 0.39 1.59
N THR A 18 0.28 0.03 2.85
CA THR A 18 1.41 0.47 3.68
C THR A 18 2.51 -0.59 3.77
N GLY A 19 3.70 -0.19 4.25
CA GLY A 19 4.77 -1.15 4.56
C GLY A 19 4.34 -2.20 5.58
N ALA A 20 3.45 -1.86 6.51
CA ALA A 20 2.91 -2.79 7.50
C ALA A 20 2.00 -3.87 6.87
N ASP A 21 1.16 -3.49 5.91
CA ASP A 21 0.31 -4.44 5.18
C ASP A 21 1.16 -5.44 4.38
N ILE A 22 2.21 -4.94 3.73
CA ILE A 22 3.16 -5.75 2.97
C ILE A 22 3.94 -6.67 3.91
N HIS A 23 4.40 -6.17 5.07
CA HIS A 23 5.04 -6.99 6.09
C HIS A 23 4.13 -8.13 6.56
N ALA A 24 2.88 -7.82 6.91
CA ALA A 24 1.90 -8.82 7.35
C ALA A 24 1.63 -9.88 6.27
N TYR A 25 1.52 -9.46 5.00
CA TYR A 25 1.40 -10.38 3.87
C TYR A 25 2.61 -11.30 3.75
N ILE A 26 3.83 -10.78 3.93
CA ILE A 26 5.05 -11.58 3.83
C ILE A 26 5.14 -12.62 4.93
N VAL A 27 4.84 -12.22 6.17
CA VAL A 27 4.78 -13.14 7.31
C VAL A 27 3.74 -14.23 7.06
N LYS A 28 2.56 -13.86 6.55
CA LYS A 28 1.47 -14.80 6.29
C LYS A 28 1.77 -15.80 5.19
N GLU A 29 2.25 -15.34 4.04
CA GLU A 29 2.40 -16.19 2.84
C GLU A 29 3.75 -16.90 2.76
N PHE A 30 4.80 -16.29 3.30
CA PHE A 30 6.16 -16.81 3.21
C PHE A 30 6.75 -17.23 4.56
N GLY A 31 6.08 -16.92 5.68
CA GLY A 31 6.58 -17.21 7.03
C GLY A 31 7.83 -16.41 7.40
N GLN A 32 8.17 -15.38 6.62
CA GLN A 32 9.41 -14.63 6.80
C GLN A 32 9.19 -13.33 7.55
N HIS A 33 10.01 -13.13 8.58
CA HIS A 33 9.97 -11.97 9.43
C HIS A 33 11.09 -11.02 9.01
N TYR A 34 10.70 -9.92 8.37
CA TYR A 34 11.64 -8.86 8.02
C TYR A 34 11.58 -7.75 9.05
N HIS A 35 12.68 -7.02 9.22
CA HIS A 35 12.59 -5.76 9.92
C HIS A 35 11.66 -4.82 9.13
N PRO A 36 10.79 -4.02 9.77
CA PRO A 36 9.90 -3.10 9.07
C PRO A 36 10.61 -2.18 8.09
N ASP A 37 11.82 -1.72 8.43
CA ASP A 37 12.64 -0.89 7.54
C ASP A 37 13.13 -1.66 6.30
N SER A 38 13.42 -2.96 6.45
CA SER A 38 13.84 -3.82 5.34
C SER A 38 12.78 -3.99 4.26
N ILE A 39 11.49 -3.79 4.61
CA ILE A 39 10.40 -3.81 3.63
C ILE A 39 10.55 -2.70 2.60
N TYR A 40 10.98 -1.50 3.02
CA TYR A 40 11.17 -0.38 2.09
C TYR A 40 12.31 -0.64 1.12
N TYR A 41 13.44 -1.16 1.60
CA TYR A 41 14.56 -1.57 0.74
C TYR A 41 14.16 -2.67 -0.22
N LEU A 42 13.39 -3.66 0.25
CA LEU A 42 12.90 -4.77 -0.56
C LEU A 42 11.97 -4.26 -1.69
N LEU A 43 11.09 -3.31 -1.38
CA LEU A 43 10.20 -2.69 -2.37
C LEU A 43 10.97 -1.84 -3.38
N GLU A 44 11.98 -1.10 -2.94
CA GLU A 44 12.87 -0.35 -3.82
C GLU A 44 13.58 -1.27 -4.83
N HIS A 45 14.16 -2.38 -4.35
CA HIS A 45 14.82 -3.36 -5.21
C HIS A 45 13.87 -4.01 -6.22
N MET A 46 12.58 -4.13 -5.88
CA MET A 46 11.55 -4.65 -6.78
C MET A 46 10.89 -3.58 -7.68
N GLY A 47 11.27 -2.30 -7.56
CA GLY A 47 10.68 -1.20 -8.33
C GLY A 47 9.30 -0.74 -7.85
N PHE A 48 8.94 -1.04 -6.60
CA PHE A 48 7.66 -0.70 -5.95
C PHE A 48 7.78 0.42 -4.90
N SER A 49 8.86 1.19 -4.89
CA SER A 49 9.06 2.32 -3.96
C SER A 49 7.91 3.35 -4.00
N TRP A 50 7.21 3.45 -5.12
CA TRP A 50 6.06 4.36 -5.30
C TRP A 50 4.79 3.93 -4.57
N VAL A 51 4.64 2.65 -4.22
CA VAL A 51 3.40 2.09 -3.67
C VAL A 51 3.15 2.59 -2.24
N THR A 52 4.21 2.71 -1.44
CA THR A 52 4.13 3.22 -0.06
C THR A 52 4.17 4.74 0.02
N SER A 53 4.57 5.43 -1.05
CA SER A 53 4.70 6.89 -1.09
C SER A 53 3.42 7.59 -1.58
N ARG A 54 2.71 7.00 -2.55
CA ARG A 54 1.51 7.62 -3.14
C ARG A 54 0.29 7.39 -2.24
N SER A 55 0.01 8.33 -1.35
CA SER A 55 -1.34 8.44 -0.79
C SER A 55 -2.32 8.77 -1.91
N LYS A 56 -3.48 8.10 -1.93
CA LYS A 56 -4.61 8.52 -2.76
C LYS A 56 -4.95 9.94 -2.33
N HIS A 57 -4.47 10.92 -3.09
CA HIS A 57 -4.77 12.31 -2.81
C HIS A 57 -6.29 12.48 -2.99
N PRO A 58 -7.03 13.05 -2.02
CA PRO A 58 -8.50 13.20 -2.09
C PRO A 58 -9.00 13.85 -3.38
N ARG A 59 -8.13 14.61 -4.07
CA ARG A 59 -8.35 15.17 -5.41
C ARG A 59 -8.79 14.14 -6.47
N GLN A 60 -8.42 12.86 -6.34
CA GLN A 60 -8.86 11.82 -7.29
C GLN A 60 -10.22 11.19 -6.95
N SER A 61 -10.74 11.40 -5.74
CA SER A 61 -12.03 10.84 -5.31
C SER A 61 -12.94 11.99 -4.89
N GLN A 62 -13.59 12.62 -5.88
CA GLN A 62 -14.53 13.72 -5.66
C GLN A 62 -15.60 13.38 -4.60
N GLN A 63 -16.10 12.15 -4.64
CA GLN A 63 -17.10 11.63 -3.70
C GLN A 63 -16.60 11.61 -2.23
N ILE A 64 -15.33 11.32 -1.99
CA ILE A 64 -14.75 11.32 -0.63
C ILE A 64 -14.54 12.76 -0.11
N GLN A 65 -14.23 13.72 -0.99
CA GLN A 65 -14.21 15.14 -0.62
C GLN A 65 -15.60 15.67 -0.28
N ASP A 66 -16.59 15.29 -1.07
CA ASP A 66 -17.97 15.74 -0.89
C ASP A 66 -18.55 15.19 0.42
N ASP A 67 -18.19 13.96 0.82
CA ASP A 67 -18.61 13.38 2.09
C ASP A 67 -17.82 13.94 3.29
N PHE A 68 -16.54 14.29 3.14
CA PHE A 68 -15.77 14.97 4.20
C PHE A 68 -16.27 16.40 4.48
N LYS A 69 -16.77 17.11 3.45
CA LYS A 69 -17.31 18.47 3.59
C LYS A 69 -18.71 18.56 4.21
N LYS A 70 -19.42 17.43 4.35
CA LYS A 70 -20.77 17.37 4.95
C LYS A 70 -20.74 17.23 6.48
N ILE A 71 -19.56 17.24 7.09
CA ILE A 71 -19.37 17.32 8.55
C ILE A 71 -19.39 18.79 8.98
#